data_AF-A0A7S1P8W3-F1
#
_entry.id   AF-A0A7S1P8W3-F1
#
_cell.length_a   1.000
_cell.length_b   1.000
_cell.length_c   1.000
_cell.angle_alpha   90.00
_cell.angle_beta   90.00
_cell.angle_gamma   90.00
#
_symmetry.space_group_name_H-M   'P 1'
#
loop_
_entity.id
_entity.type
_entity.pdbx_description
1 polymer ?
#
loop_
_entity_poly.entity_id
_entity_poly.type
_entity_poly.pdbx_seq_one_letter_code
_entity_poly.pdbx_strand_id
1 'polypeptide(L)'
;ASEGQRLLQRAADQVQPLMIKRGWRVPLLRESISGAWGYNYNYGATIWIRLRHSATSGITRPYRSVLRTLLHELAHIRYMDHSKAFYAVQQELSSECEELI
;
A
#
# COMPACT_ATOMS: atom_id res chain seq x y z
N ALA A 1 -9.02 -17.48 -4.86
CA ALA A 1 -8.66 -16.05 -4.89
C ALA A 1 -8.37 -15.62 -6.32
N SER A 2 -8.79 -14.41 -6.72
CA SER A 2 -8.41 -13.82 -8.03
C SER A 2 -6.92 -13.47 -8.06
N GLU A 3 -6.35 -13.21 -9.23
CA GLU A 3 -4.96 -12.73 -9.36
C GLU A 3 -4.73 -11.45 -8.54
N GLY A 4 -5.64 -10.47 -8.65
CA GLY A 4 -5.55 -9.22 -7.88
C GLY A 4 -5.61 -9.44 -6.37
N GLN A 5 -6.45 -10.37 -5.91
CA GLN A 5 -6.52 -10.72 -4.49
C GLN A 5 -5.22 -11.35 -3.99
N ARG A 6 -4.60 -12.24 -4.78
CA ARG A 6 -3.28 -12.82 -4.43
C ARG A 6 -2.20 -11.74 -4.39
N LEU A 7 -2.24 -10.78 -5.31
CA LEU A 7 -1.27 -9.68 -5.37
C LEU A 7 -1.38 -8.76 -4.15
N LEU A 8 -2.60 -8.40 -3.75
CA LEU A 8 -2.85 -7.62 -2.53
C LEU A 8 -2.46 -8.38 -1.27
N GLN A 9 -2.82 -9.67 -1.18
CA GLN A 9 -2.46 -10.48 -0.01
C GLN A 9 -0.94 -10.55 0.16
N ARG A 10 -0.20 -10.80 -0.93
CA ARG A 10 1.27 -10.81 -0.89
C ARG A 10 1.84 -9.48 -0.40
N ALA A 11 1.31 -8.35 -0.87
CA ALA A 11 1.75 -7.03 -0.43
C ALA A 11 1.40 -6.78 1.04
N ALA A 12 0.22 -7.21 1.49
CA ALA A 12 -0.21 -7.10 2.89
C ALA A 12 0.69 -7.90 3.83
N ASP A 13 1.02 -9.14 3.46
CA ASP A 13 1.90 -10.01 4.25
C ASP A 13 3.29 -9.39 4.39
N GLN A 14 3.84 -8.81 3.31
CA GLN A 14 5.16 -8.19 3.35
C GLN A 14 5.22 -6.93 4.25
N VAL A 15 4.16 -6.11 4.29
CA VAL A 15 4.14 -4.90 5.13
C VAL A 15 3.67 -5.15 6.56
N GLN A 16 3.14 -6.34 6.86
CA GLN A 16 2.59 -6.66 8.18
C GLN A 16 3.60 -6.44 9.32
N PRO A 17 4.87 -6.87 9.23
CA PRO A 17 5.84 -6.62 10.32
C PRO A 17 6.07 -5.13 10.58
N LEU A 18 6.08 -4.29 9.54
CA LEU A 18 6.24 -2.83 9.64
C LEU A 18 5.06 -2.19 10.36
N MET A 19 3.85 -2.69 10.09
CA MET A 19 2.62 -2.24 10.76
C MET A 19 2.58 -2.66 12.22
N ILE A 20 2.97 -3.91 12.53
CA ILE A 20 3.05 -4.43 13.90
C ILE A 20 4.02 -3.57 14.74
N LYS A 21 5.22 -3.30 14.22
CA LYS A 21 6.24 -2.45 14.88
C LYS A 21 5.69 -1.06 15.26
N ARG A 22 4.75 -0.53 14.47
CA ARG A 22 4.16 0.81 14.65
C ARG A 22 2.80 0.82 15.34
N GLY A 23 2.25 -0.35 15.67
CA GLY A 23 0.88 -0.48 16.19
C GLY A 23 -0.20 -0.06 15.18
N TRP A 24 0.11 -0.03 13.89
CA TRP A 24 -0.82 0.38 12.84
C TRP A 24 -1.80 -0.75 12.50
N ARG A 25 -3.03 -0.36 12.15
CA ARG A 25 -4.10 -1.28 11.75
C ARG A 25 -4.76 -0.79 10.48
N VAL A 26 -4.84 -1.67 9.49
CA VAL A 26 -5.60 -1.46 8.25
C VAL A 26 -6.58 -2.61 8.10
N PRO A 27 -7.82 -2.50 8.60
CA PRO A 27 -8.76 -3.61 8.59
C PRO A 27 -9.27 -3.93 7.19
N LEU A 28 -9.18 -2.97 6.25
CA LEU A 28 -9.66 -3.12 4.88
C LEU A 28 -8.57 -2.70 3.89
N LEU A 29 -8.05 -3.65 3.13
CA LEU A 29 -7.21 -3.43 1.96
C LEU A 29 -7.97 -3.92 0.70
N ARG A 30 -8.20 -3.03 -0.27
CA ARG A 30 -9.08 -3.31 -1.43
C ARG A 30 -8.46 -2.89 -2.76
N GLU A 31 -8.87 -3.56 -3.83
CA GLU A 31 -8.56 -3.13 -5.19
C GLU A 31 -9.45 -1.94 -5.60
N SER A 32 -8.85 -0.89 -6.15
CA SER A 32 -9.58 0.17 -6.86
C SER A 32 -9.57 -0.06 -8.36
N ILE A 33 -10.69 0.24 -9.02
CA ILE A 33 -10.85 0.15 -10.48
C ILE A 33 -10.69 1.50 -11.19
N SER A 34 -10.57 2.60 -10.45
CA SER A 34 -10.53 3.96 -10.99
C SER A 34 -9.69 4.91 -10.15
N GLY A 35 -9.33 6.06 -10.73
CA GLY A 35 -8.60 7.11 -10.04
C GLY A 35 -7.09 6.87 -9.93
N ALA A 36 -6.49 7.38 -8.86
CA ALA A 36 -5.08 7.30 -8.53
C ALA A 36 -4.62 5.87 -8.23
N TRP A 37 -3.31 5.71 -8.00
CA TRP A 37 -2.72 4.41 -7.74
C TRP A 37 -3.06 3.86 -6.36
N GLY A 38 -3.28 4.72 -5.37
CA GLY A 38 -3.62 4.36 -4.01
C GLY A 38 -4.41 5.45 -3.32
N TYR A 39 -5.13 5.07 -2.27
CA TYR A 39 -5.86 5.97 -1.40
C TYR A 39 -5.92 5.43 0.03
N ASN A 40 -5.39 6.18 0.98
CA ASN A 40 -5.65 5.99 2.39
C ASN A 40 -6.90 6.78 2.81
N TYR A 41 -7.89 6.08 3.36
CA TYR A 41 -9.08 6.68 3.95
C TYR A 41 -9.03 6.57 5.48
N ASN A 42 -9.22 7.73 6.13
CA ASN A 42 -9.32 7.87 7.59
C ASN A 42 -8.15 7.17 8.33
N TYR A 43 -6.93 7.59 8.01
CA TYR A 43 -5.70 7.18 8.70
C TYR A 43 -5.53 5.66 8.85
N GLY A 44 -5.82 4.92 7.77
CA GLY A 44 -5.68 3.47 7.69
C GLY A 44 -6.97 2.68 7.88
N ALA A 45 -8.12 3.31 8.14
CA ALA A 45 -9.39 2.59 8.23
C ALA A 45 -9.69 1.79 6.94
N THR A 46 -9.32 2.33 5.78
CA THR A 46 -9.31 1.58 4.52
C THR A 46 -8.20 2.08 3.62
N ILE A 47 -7.48 1.15 3.00
CA ILE A 47 -6.54 1.46 1.92
C ILE A 47 -7.06 0.83 0.63
N TRP A 48 -7.14 1.64 -0.42
CA TRP A 48 -7.43 1.18 -1.77
C TRP A 48 -6.17 1.23 -2.60
N ILE A 49 -5.89 0.18 -3.38
CA ILE A 49 -4.77 0.15 -4.32
C ILE A 49 -5.29 -0.22 -5.70
N ARG A 50 -5.00 0.60 -6.71
CA ARG A 50 -5.31 0.30 -8.10
C ARG A 50 -4.25 -0.67 -8.64
N LEU A 51 -4.70 -1.88 -8.95
CA LEU A 51 -3.81 -2.94 -9.44
C LEU A 51 -3.65 -2.93 -10.96
N ARG A 52 -4.48 -2.19 -11.70
CA ARG A 52 -4.57 -2.31 -13.17
C ARG A 52 -4.55 -0.95 -13.86
N HIS A 53 -3.95 -0.89 -15.05
CA HIS A 53 -3.91 0.34 -15.85
C HIS A 53 -5.27 0.70 -16.43
N SER A 54 -6.13 -0.27 -16.74
CA SER A 54 -7.55 -0.04 -16.99
C SER A 54 -8.38 -1.10 -16.25
N ALA A 55 -9.64 -0.79 -15.95
CA ALA A 55 -10.54 -1.75 -15.33
C ALA A 55 -10.74 -3.01 -16.20
N THR A 56 -10.52 -2.88 -17.51
CA THR A 56 -10.65 -3.96 -18.50
C THR A 56 -9.33 -4.65 -18.81
N SER A 57 -8.18 -4.06 -18.45
CA SER A 57 -6.89 -4.71 -18.62
C SER A 57 -6.79 -5.83 -17.60
N GLY A 58 -7.07 -7.07 -18.01
CA GLY A 58 -6.88 -8.28 -17.21
C GLY A 58 -5.45 -8.47 -16.68
N ILE A 59 -4.53 -7.57 -16.97
CA ILE A 59 -3.13 -7.53 -16.56
C ILE A 59 -2.95 -6.61 -15.35
N THR A 60 -2.35 -7.12 -14.28
CA THR A 60 -1.97 -6.33 -13.10
C THR A 60 -0.62 -5.60 -13.28
N ARG A 61 -0.45 -4.50 -12.56
CA ARG A 61 0.82 -3.79 -12.38
C ARG A 61 1.87 -4.71 -11.75
N PRO A 62 3.17 -4.48 -12.01
CA PRO A 62 4.23 -5.23 -11.35
C PRO A 62 4.12 -5.15 -9.82
N TYR A 63 4.45 -6.27 -9.15
CA TYR A 63 4.38 -6.37 -7.69
C TYR A 63 5.10 -5.22 -6.96
N ARG A 64 6.33 -4.90 -7.39
CA ARG A 64 7.12 -3.81 -6.81
C ARG A 64 6.40 -2.46 -6.88
N SER A 65 5.65 -2.21 -7.95
CA SER A 65 4.87 -0.98 -8.09
C SER A 65 3.68 -0.95 -7.13
N VAL A 66 3.01 -2.07 -6.91
CA VAL A 66 1.91 -2.20 -5.95
C VAL A 66 2.42 -2.03 -4.52
N LEU A 67 3.51 -2.70 -4.16
CA LEU A 67 4.13 -2.60 -2.85
C LEU A 67 4.56 -1.15 -2.52
N ARG A 68 5.21 -0.47 -3.46
CA ARG A 68 5.60 0.95 -3.30
C ARG A 68 4.39 1.86 -3.07
N THR A 69 3.29 1.62 -3.78
CA THR A 69 2.04 2.36 -3.53
C THR A 69 1.48 2.06 -2.15
N LEU A 70 1.47 0.81 -1.70
CA LEU A 70 1.00 0.46 -0.36
C LEU A 70 1.83 1.14 0.74
N LEU A 71 3.17 1.14 0.62
CA LEU A 71 4.05 1.84 1.57
C LEU A 71 3.78 3.36 1.61
N HIS A 72 3.48 3.97 0.46
CA HIS A 72 3.05 5.37 0.40
C HIS A 72 1.74 5.59 1.15
N GLU A 73 0.72 4.76 0.92
CA GLU A 73 -0.56 4.87 1.63
C GLU A 73 -0.42 4.58 3.13
N LEU A 74 0.52 3.73 3.55
CA LEU A 74 0.81 3.52 4.97
C LEU A 74 1.42 4.78 5.62
N ALA A 75 2.28 5.52 4.92
CA ALA A 75 2.79 6.79 5.45
C ALA A 75 1.66 7.82 5.70
N HIS A 76 0.57 7.75 4.92
CA HIS A 76 -0.63 8.55 5.15
C HIS A 76 -1.38 8.23 6.45
N ILE A 77 -1.07 7.12 7.15
CA ILE A 77 -1.57 6.89 8.52
C ILE A 77 -1.05 7.97 9.48
N ARG A 78 0.16 8.52 9.24
CA ARG A 78 0.77 9.53 10.12
C ARG A 78 0.66 10.95 9.58
N TYR A 79 0.82 11.13 8.27
CA TYR A 79 0.89 12.44 7.62
C TYR A 79 0.07 12.44 6.34
N MET A 80 -1.02 13.23 6.29
CA MET A 80 -1.88 13.31 5.11
C MET A 80 -1.30 14.19 3.99
N ASP A 81 -0.39 15.10 4.34
CA ASP A 81 0.29 15.97 3.38
C ASP A 81 1.59 15.32 2.89
N HIS A 82 2.01 15.62 1.66
CA HIS A 82 3.31 15.19 1.12
C HIS A 82 4.45 16.08 1.65
N SER A 83 4.50 16.25 2.96
CA SER A 83 5.52 17.03 3.66
C SER A 83 6.86 16.28 3.74
N LYS A 84 7.92 16.97 4.19
CA LYS A 84 9.21 16.32 4.48
C LYS A 84 9.07 15.18 5.50
N ALA A 85 8.19 15.32 6.48
CA ALA A 85 7.92 14.30 7.49
C ALA A 85 7.24 13.06 6.87
N PHE A 86 6.31 13.26 5.93
CA PHE A 86 5.74 12.17 5.15
C PHE A 86 6.81 11.38 4.40
N TYR A 87 7.67 12.06 3.64
CA TYR A 87 8.70 11.38 2.86
C TYR A 87 9.74 10.67 3.73
N ALA A 88 10.04 11.20 4.92
CA ALA A 88 10.89 10.52 5.89
C ALA A 88 10.28 9.18 6.34
N VAL A 89 8.99 9.17 6.69
CA VAL A 89 8.27 7.93 7.04
C VAL A 89 8.20 6.97 5.85
N GLN A 90 7.89 7.47 4.64
CA GLN A 90 7.84 6.63 3.45
C GLN A 90 9.20 5.98 3.16
N GLN A 91 10.29 6.71 3.34
CA GLN A 91 11.65 6.19 3.16
C GLN A 91 11.97 5.12 4.22
N GLU A 92 11.70 5.41 5.49
CA GLU A 92 11.89 4.46 6.60
C GLU A 92 11.14 3.14 6.33
N LEU A 93 9.86 3.23 5.96
CA LEU A 93 9.05 2.07 5.58
C LEU A 93 9.63 1.33 4.38
N SER A 94 10.16 2.04 3.38
CA SER A 94 10.74 1.42 2.19
C SER A 94 12.02 0.65 2.53
N SER A 95 12.91 1.24 3.34
CA SER A 95 14.15 0.60 3.77
C SER A 95 13.88 -0.63 4.63
N GLU A 96 12.99 -0.54 5.63
CA GLU A 96 12.62 -1.70 6.45
C GLU A 96 11.98 -2.82 5.62
N CYS A 97 11.20 -2.47 4.60
CA CYS A 97 10.55 -3.46 3.74
C CYS A 97 11.54 -4.20 2.84
N GLU A 98 12.62 -3.54 2.43
CA GLU A 98 13.71 -4.14 1.63
C GLU A 98 14.54 -5.13 2.46
N GLU A 99 14.67 -4.92 3.77
CA GLU A 99 15.34 -5.84 4.70
C GLU A 99 14.57 -7.15 4.96
N LEU A 100 13.28 -7.21 4.58
CA LEU A 100 12.43 -8.40 4.73
C LEU A 100 12.47 -9.37 3.53
N ILE A 101 13.29 -9.08 2.52
CA ILE A 101 13.39 -9.85 1.27
C ILE A 101 14.38 -11.01 1.41
#